data_AF-A0A3D5ARJ7-F1
#
_entry.id   AF-A0A3D5ARJ7-F1
#
_cell.length_a   1.000
_cell.length_b   1.000
_cell.length_c   1.000
_cell.angle_alpha   90.00
_cell.angle_beta   90.00
_cell.angle_gamma   90.00
#
_symmetry.space_group_name_H-M   'P 1'
#
loop_
_entity.id
_entity.type
_entity.pdbx_description
1 polymer ?
#
loop_
_entity_poly.entity_id
_entity_poly.type
_entity_poly.pdbx_seq_one_letter_code
_entity_poly.pdbx_strand_id
1 'polypeptide(L)' 'MFDERSPIYQQIAEKIKKDILYGDLDADEQVMSTNQYAAFYRINPATAAKAFQ' A
#
# COMPACT_ATOMS: atom_id res chain seq x y z
N MET A 1 8.51 -4.48 6.86
CA MET A 1 7.74 -4.73 8.10
C MET A 1 7.08 -3.42 8.48
N PHE A 2 5.80 -3.42 8.89
CA PHE A 2 5.13 -2.19 9.28
C PHE A 2 5.66 -1.69 10.63
N ASP A 3 5.74 -0.37 10.78
CA ASP A 3 6.04 0.31 12.05
C ASP A 3 4.76 0.37 12.92
N GLU A 4 4.90 0.31 14.24
CA GLU A 4 3.78 0.44 15.19
C GLU A 4 3.35 1.91 15.40
N ARG A 5 4.17 2.89 14.98
CA ARG A 5 3.95 4.32 15.19
C ARG A 5 2.89 4.94 14.28
N SER A 6 2.47 4.24 13.24
CA SER A 6 1.44 4.73 12.33
C SER A 6 0.51 3.60 11.87
N PRO A 7 -0.78 3.89 11.59
CA PRO A 7 -1.68 2.92 11.00
C PRO A 7 -1.14 2.29 9.71
N ILE A 8 -1.33 0.98 9.56
CA ILE A 8 -0.87 0.20 8.41
C ILE A 8 -1.33 0.79 7.08
N TYR A 9 -2.59 1.25 6.99
CA TYR A 9 -3.13 1.82 5.75
C TYR A 9 -2.40 3.10 5.33
N GLN A 10 -1.95 3.92 6.28
CA GLN A 10 -1.14 5.11 5.99
C GLN A 10 0.23 4.71 5.46
N GLN A 11 0.86 3.69 6.04
CA GLN A 11 2.16 3.21 5.58
C GLN A 11 2.11 2.65 4.16
N ILE A 12 1.03 1.95 3.79
CA ILE A 12 0.81 1.47 2.42
C ILE A 12 0.67 2.65 1.45
N ALA A 13 -0.19 3.63 1.79
CA ALA A 13 -0.39 4.81 0.95
C ALA A 13 0.91 5.60 0.76
N GLU A 14 1.68 5.80 1.83
CA GLU A 14 2.96 6.50 1.77
C GLU A 14 4.02 5.73 0.98
N LYS A 15 4.03 4.39 1.04
CA LYS A 15 4.91 3.59 0.18
C LYS A 15 4.58 3.80 -1.29
N ILE A 16 3.31 3.69 -1.69
CA ILE A 16 2.89 3.87 -3.08
C ILE A 16 3.26 5.29 -3.58
N LYS A 17 3.03 6.33 -2.78
CA LYS A 17 3.43 7.70 -3.13
C LYS A 17 4.94 7.84 -3.33
N LYS A 18 5.75 7.19 -2.49
CA LYS A 18 7.21 7.21 -2.63
C LYS A 18 7.65 6.48 -3.89
N ASP A 19 7.07 5.31 -4.17
CA ASP A 19 7.40 4.52 -5.34
C ASP A 19 7.10 5.34 -6.63
N ILE A 20 5.99 6.09 -6.67
CA ILE A 20 5.70 7.06 -7.77
C ILE A 20 6.75 8.18 -7.81
N LEU A 21 7.08 8.79 -6.66
CA LEU A 21 8.01 9.92 -6.60
C LEU A 21 9.43 9.54 -7.04
N TYR A 22 9.87 8.30 -6.74
CA TYR A 22 11.18 7.79 -7.12
C TYR A 22 11.22 7.15 -8.51
N GLY A 23 10.07 6.99 -9.17
CA GLY A 23 9.97 6.32 -10.47
C GLY A 23 10.07 4.80 -10.40
N ASP A 24 9.83 4.21 -9.22
CA ASP A 24 9.69 2.76 -9.04
C ASP A 24 8.30 2.25 -9.47
N LEU A 25 7.35 3.17 -9.63
CA LEU A 25 6.02 2.91 -10.19
C LEU A 25 5.72 3.96 -11.26
N ASP A 26 5.59 3.50 -12.51
CA ASP A 26 5.35 4.37 -13.65
C ASP A 26 3.87 4.81 -13.75
N ALA A 27 3.63 5.87 -14.52
CA ALA A 27 2.28 6.27 -14.87
C ALA A 27 1.56 5.13 -15.63
N ASP A 28 0.27 4.94 -15.32
CA ASP A 28 -0.56 3.84 -15.82
C ASP A 28 -0.09 2.41 -15.42
N GLU A 29 0.95 2.29 -14.60
CA GLU A 29 1.40 1.00 -14.07
C GLU A 29 0.43 0.49 -13.00
N GLN A 30 0.09 -0.80 -13.09
CA GLN A 30 -0.84 -1.42 -12.16
C GLN A 30 -0.16 -1.75 -10.83
N VAL A 31 -0.66 -1.13 -9.75
CA VAL A 31 -0.36 -1.55 -8.38
C VAL A 31 -1.05 -2.88 -8.03
N MET A 32 -0.51 -3.59 -7.04
CA MET A 32 -1.20 -4.73 -6.43
C MET A 32 -2.63 -4.34 -6.00
N SER A 33 -3.58 -5.22 -6.28
CA SER A 33 -4.96 -5.07 -5.77
C SER A 33 -5.01 -5.14 -4.24
N THR A 34 -6.10 -4.62 -3.66
CA THR A 34 -6.39 -4.71 -2.23
C THR A 34 -6.26 -6.13 -1.67
N ASN A 35 -6.74 -7.13 -2.42
CA ASN A 35 -6.67 -8.53 -2.00
C ASN A 35 -5.24 -9.08 -2.03
N GLN A 36 -4.44 -8.69 -3.04
CA GLN A 36 -3.02 -9.05 -3.11
C GLN A 36 -2.23 -8.42 -1.97
N TYR A 37 -2.48 -7.15 -1.64
CA TYR A 37 -1.90 -6.50 -0.46
C TYR A 37 -2.25 -7.23 0.84
N ALA A 38 -3.53 -7.57 1.03
CA ALA A 38 -4.00 -8.28 2.21
C ALA A 38 -3.32 -9.65 2.36
N ALA A 39 -3.20 -10.41 1.27
CA ALA A 39 -2.56 -11.72 1.26
C ALA A 39 -1.04 -11.62 1.51
N PHE A 40 -0.35 -10.71 0.81
CA PHE A 40 1.11 -10.56 0.90
C PHE A 40 1.54 -10.14 2.30
N TYR A 41 0.88 -9.13 2.87
CA TYR A 41 1.22 -8.60 4.19
C TYR A 41 0.49 -9.28 5.35
N ARG A 42 -0.43 -10.21 5.06
CA ARG A 42 -1.30 -10.89 6.06
C ARG A 42 -2.06 -9.90 6.95
N ILE A 43 -2.69 -8.91 6.32
CA ILE A 43 -3.49 -7.89 7.00
C ILE A 43 -4.96 -8.01 6.62
N ASN A 44 -5.83 -7.36 7.40
CA ASN A 44 -7.26 -7.29 7.09
C ASN A 44 -7.49 -6.59 5.72
N PRO A 45 -8.26 -7.18 4.77
CA PRO A 45 -8.58 -6.55 3.49
C PRO A 45 -9.19 -5.15 3.61
N ALA A 46 -9.99 -4.89 4.65
CA ALA A 46 -10.56 -3.56 4.89
C ALA A 46 -9.48 -2.51 5.21
N THR A 47 -8.39 -2.92 5.88
CA THR A 47 -7.24 -2.04 6.14
C THR A 47 -6.47 -1.75 4.86
N ALA A 48 -6.26 -2.76 4.01
CA ALA A 48 -5.65 -2.56 2.69
C ALA A 48 -6.50 -1.63 1.82
N ALA A 49 -7.83 -1.80 1.81
CA ALA A 49 -8.75 -0.98 1.04
C ALA A 49 -8.67 0.50 1.45
N LYS A 50 -8.54 0.77 2.75
CA LYS A 50 -8.43 2.12 3.31
C LYS A 50 -7.17 2.87 2.84
N ALA A 51 -6.14 2.17 2.34
CA ALA A 51 -4.94 2.81 1.78
C ALA A 51 -5.18 3.46 0.41
N PHE A 52 -6.25 3.06 -0.29
CA PHE A 52 -6.60 3.55 -1.64
C PHE A 52 -7.77 4.55 -1.64
N GLN A 53 -8.24 4.95 -0.46
CA GLN A 53 -9.30 5.95 -0.26
C GLN A 53 -8.67 7.31 0.09
#